data_AF-A0A5C6P9J1-F1
#
_entry.id   AF-A0A5C6P9J1-F1
#
_cell.length_a   1.000
_cell.length_b   1.000
_cell.length_c   1.000
_cell.angle_alpha   90.00
_cell.angle_beta   90.00
_cell.angle_gamma   90.00
#
_symmetry.space_group_name_H-M   'P 1'
#
loop_
_entity.id
_entity.type
_entity.pdbx_description
1 polymer ?
#
loop_
_entity_poly.entity_id
_entity_poly.type
_entity_poly.pdbx_seq_one_letter_code
_entity_poly.pdbx_strand_id
1 'polypeptide(L)'
;MTALILSAINILTKPLGETSGDDAQCSPEEAVSAALQANTSSLLEQLEEDRALGEVRRLREAVRAQALWFSSPTGDVAWDFVQECLMLLLTLARHLSAELERFQQSSASVPAEPPAAEAPPPLSPDVLSVAQQKALSSALQFVVSLGLCPYLAPGVGLPLAHRSAFGAKVQKLCCRTVQEPRRRLFTTTTVLLKVAALPSLAAVVFMQHLNDLMAALCQLGYQTECVKGSDAEKVLELSAEECQACREALKGLLRNIYQPIVIQQLLLLQNGPKKVSIYLQHYATCEFRDGTDARKYQ
;
A
#
# COMPACT_ATOMS: atom_id res chain seq x y z
N MET A 1 10.89 18.07 -1.10
CA MET A 1 9.47 17.73 -0.95
C MET A 1 9.21 16.22 -0.86
N THR A 2 9.65 15.37 -1.80
CA THR A 2 9.55 13.89 -1.72
C THR A 2 9.93 13.31 -0.35
N ALA A 3 11.07 13.74 0.21
CA ALA A 3 11.53 13.28 1.53
C ALA A 3 10.57 13.65 2.67
N LEU A 4 9.89 14.80 2.60
CA LEU A 4 8.93 15.25 3.61
C LEU A 4 7.63 14.43 3.55
N ILE A 5 7.14 14.13 2.34
CA ILE A 5 5.97 13.25 2.17
C ILE A 5 6.29 11.85 2.72
N LEU A 6 7.48 11.33 2.44
CA LEU A 6 7.91 10.04 2.97
C LEU A 6 8.20 10.06 4.48
N SER A 7 8.60 11.20 5.03
CA SER A 7 8.66 11.40 6.48
C SER A 7 7.27 11.32 7.12
N ALA A 8 6.27 11.96 6.50
CA ALA A 8 4.87 11.83 6.92
C ALA A 8 4.38 10.38 6.85
N ILE A 9 4.74 9.64 5.79
CA ILE A 9 4.46 8.20 5.69
C ILE A 9 5.13 7.43 6.83
N ASN A 10 6.39 7.70 7.16
CA ASN A 10 7.10 7.03 8.25
C ASN A 10 6.49 7.31 9.63
N ILE A 11 5.97 8.52 9.86
CA ILE A 11 5.24 8.86 11.08
C ILE A 11 4.00 7.98 11.20
N LEU A 12 3.23 7.86 10.12
CA LEU A 12 2.02 7.05 10.08
C LEU A 12 2.32 5.54 10.22
N THR A 13 3.37 5.04 9.56
CA THR A 13 3.74 3.63 9.57
C THR A 13 4.75 3.27 10.66
N LYS A 14 4.87 4.11 11.70
CA LYS A 14 5.82 3.88 12.79
C LYS A 14 5.54 2.49 13.39
N PRO A 15 6.56 1.63 13.53
CA PRO A 15 6.34 0.30 14.06
C PRO A 15 5.72 0.39 15.44
N LEU A 16 4.92 -0.61 15.77
CA LEU A 16 4.43 -0.88 17.12
C LEU A 16 5.64 -1.14 18.04
N GLY A 17 6.29 -0.06 18.48
CA GLY A 17 7.34 -0.14 19.49
C GLY A 17 6.70 -0.68 20.76
N GLU A 18 7.39 -1.63 21.38
CA GLU A 18 7.14 -2.14 22.72
C GLU A 18 6.71 -0.96 23.59
N THR A 19 5.41 -0.86 23.88
CA THR A 19 4.92 0.12 24.83
C THR A 19 5.56 -0.25 26.16
N SER A 20 6.59 0.49 26.52
CA SER A 20 7.27 0.40 27.79
C SER A 20 6.24 0.41 28.91
N GLY A 21 6.22 -0.65 29.71
CA GLY A 21 5.52 -0.71 30.99
C GLY A 21 4.11 -1.29 30.92
N ASP A 22 4.01 -2.54 31.38
CA ASP A 22 3.01 -2.96 32.37
C ASP A 22 1.52 -2.73 32.01
N ASP A 23 1.00 -3.50 31.06
CA ASP A 23 -0.45 -3.76 31.00
C ASP A 23 -0.70 -5.19 30.53
N ALA A 24 -0.63 -6.13 31.48
CA ALA A 24 -0.95 -7.55 31.29
C ALA A 24 -2.45 -7.82 30.99
N GLN A 25 -3.22 -6.80 30.58
CA GLN A 25 -4.67 -6.85 30.42
C GLN A 25 -5.19 -6.37 29.05
N CYS A 26 -4.36 -5.80 28.17
CA CYS A 26 -4.82 -5.35 26.86
C CYS A 26 -4.80 -6.49 25.84
N SER A 27 -5.93 -6.72 25.14
CA SER A 27 -5.95 -7.71 24.06
C SER A 27 -4.99 -7.26 22.94
N PRO A 28 -4.34 -8.19 22.22
CA PRO A 28 -3.40 -7.83 21.16
C PRO A 28 -4.04 -7.00 20.02
N GLU A 29 -5.36 -7.07 19.87
CA GLU A 29 -6.13 -6.30 18.89
C GLU A 29 -6.31 -4.84 19.32
N GLU A 30 -6.60 -4.61 20.60
CA GLU A 30 -6.72 -3.27 21.17
C GLU A 30 -5.37 -2.54 21.14
N ALA A 31 -4.27 -3.24 21.44
CA ALA A 31 -2.93 -2.67 21.34
C ALA A 31 -2.61 -2.21 19.90
N VAL A 32 -2.99 -3.02 18.90
CA VAL A 32 -2.81 -2.63 17.49
C VAL A 32 -3.70 -1.45 17.12
N SER A 33 -4.98 -1.48 17.50
CA SER A 33 -5.91 -0.37 17.26
C SER A 33 -5.43 0.93 17.89
N ALA A 34 -4.98 0.89 19.15
CA ALA A 34 -4.46 2.04 19.88
C ALA A 34 -3.23 2.64 19.19
N ALA A 35 -2.32 1.80 18.69
CA ALA A 35 -1.15 2.27 17.95
C ALA A 35 -1.50 2.88 16.59
N LEU A 36 -2.43 2.29 15.83
CA LEU A 36 -2.89 2.87 14.56
C LEU A 36 -3.53 4.24 14.80
N GLN A 37 -4.34 4.36 15.85
CA GLN A 37 -4.95 5.62 16.25
C GLN A 37 -3.89 6.65 16.69
N ALA A 38 -2.93 6.25 17.53
CA ALA A 38 -1.85 7.12 17.98
C ALA A 38 -0.98 7.63 16.82
N ASN A 39 -0.64 6.75 15.87
CA ASN A 39 0.12 7.12 14.67
C ASN A 39 -0.67 8.10 13.79
N THR A 40 -1.98 7.88 13.65
CA THR A 40 -2.87 8.78 12.88
C THR A 40 -2.95 10.15 13.52
N SER A 41 -3.19 10.21 14.84
CA SER A 41 -3.22 11.48 15.59
C SER A 41 -1.88 12.21 15.51
N SER A 42 -0.76 11.50 15.67
CA SER A 42 0.58 12.09 15.58
C SER A 42 0.88 12.64 14.19
N LEU A 43 0.44 11.95 13.12
CA LEU A 43 0.53 12.48 11.76
C LEU A 43 -0.25 13.77 11.61
N LEU A 44 -1.52 13.80 12.05
CA LEU A 44 -2.38 14.96 11.89
C LEU A 44 -1.87 16.16 12.70
N GLU A 45 -1.42 15.93 13.94
CA GLU A 45 -0.80 16.96 14.79
C GLU A 45 0.46 17.52 14.14
N GLN A 46 1.39 16.67 13.69
CA GLN A 46 2.60 17.15 13.01
C GLN A 46 2.30 17.84 11.69
N LEU A 47 1.30 17.37 10.94
CA LEU A 47 0.85 18.04 9.74
C LEU A 47 0.39 19.46 10.07
N GLU A 48 -0.28 19.69 11.21
CA GLU A 48 -0.79 20.99 11.67
C GLU A 48 0.27 21.92 12.27
N GLU A 49 1.20 21.38 13.05
CA GLU A 49 2.16 22.17 13.84
C GLU A 49 3.48 22.42 13.10
N ASP A 50 3.97 21.44 12.32
CA ASP A 50 5.27 21.53 11.68
C ASP A 50 5.21 22.39 10.41
N ARG A 51 5.94 23.51 10.43
CA ARG A 51 6.08 24.40 9.27
C ARG A 51 6.72 23.71 8.08
N ALA A 52 7.63 22.75 8.30
CA ALA A 52 8.27 21.99 7.23
C ALA A 52 7.26 21.10 6.50
N LEU A 53 6.23 20.62 7.19
CA LEU A 53 5.14 19.83 6.61
C LEU A 53 4.00 20.69 6.03
N GLY A 54 4.07 22.02 6.11
CA GLY A 54 3.04 22.92 5.58
C GLY A 54 2.79 22.74 4.08
N GLU A 55 3.84 22.55 3.28
CA GLU A 55 3.69 22.25 1.85
C GLU A 55 3.04 20.87 1.61
N VAL A 56 3.34 19.89 2.48
CA VAL A 56 2.77 18.54 2.42
C VAL A 56 1.28 18.59 2.72
N ARG A 57 0.89 19.35 3.74
CA ARG A 57 -0.50 19.61 4.09
C ARG A 57 -1.26 20.22 2.91
N ARG A 58 -0.74 21.30 2.32
CA ARG A 58 -1.39 21.98 1.18
C ARG A 58 -1.56 21.04 -0.02
N LEU A 59 -0.53 20.25 -0.35
CA LEU A 59 -0.63 19.30 -1.46
C LEU A 59 -1.62 18.17 -1.14
N ARG A 60 -1.62 17.65 0.09
CA ARG A 60 -2.58 16.64 0.56
C ARG A 60 -4.02 17.17 0.49
N GLU A 61 -4.26 18.41 0.88
CA GLU A 61 -5.57 19.06 0.77
C GLU A 61 -6.03 19.21 -0.69
N ALA A 62 -5.13 19.59 -1.59
CA ALA A 62 -5.44 19.68 -3.01
C ALA A 62 -5.79 18.30 -3.62
N VAL A 63 -5.12 17.22 -3.17
CA VAL A 63 -5.49 15.85 -3.52
C VAL A 63 -6.82 15.46 -2.88
N ARG A 64 -7.05 15.84 -1.62
CA ARG A 64 -8.27 15.52 -0.86
C ARG A 64 -9.50 16.14 -1.50
N ALA A 65 -9.40 17.36 -2.02
CA ALA A 65 -10.47 18.02 -2.75
C ALA A 65 -10.95 17.24 -3.99
N GLN A 66 -10.09 16.38 -4.55
CA GLN A 66 -10.40 15.52 -5.70
C GLN A 66 -10.79 14.08 -5.28
N ALA A 67 -10.68 13.76 -3.99
CA ALA A 67 -10.90 12.43 -3.43
C ALA A 67 -12.30 12.31 -2.80
N LEU A 68 -13.32 12.08 -3.64
CA LEU A 68 -14.72 11.93 -3.18
C LEU A 68 -14.96 10.75 -2.23
N TRP A 69 -14.03 9.79 -2.18
CA TRP A 69 -14.06 8.63 -1.30
C TRP A 69 -13.49 8.91 0.10
N PHE A 70 -12.83 10.06 0.29
CA PHE A 70 -12.26 10.40 1.58
C PHE A 70 -13.34 10.96 2.50
N SER A 71 -13.49 10.37 3.68
CA SER A 71 -14.59 10.62 4.60
C SER A 71 -14.10 11.20 5.92
N SER A 72 -15.01 11.80 6.69
CA SER A 72 -14.80 12.05 8.13
C SER A 72 -14.61 10.72 8.87
N PRO A 73 -14.05 10.69 10.10
CA PRO A 73 -13.80 9.46 10.85
C PRO A 73 -15.02 8.55 10.87
N THR A 74 -14.83 7.33 10.38
CA THR A 74 -15.90 6.34 10.21
C THR A 74 -16.20 5.55 11.48
N GLY A 75 -15.35 5.73 12.50
CA GLY A 75 -15.36 4.92 13.73
C GLY A 75 -14.62 3.58 13.58
N ASP A 76 -14.19 3.24 12.36
CA ASP A 76 -13.29 2.12 12.08
C ASP A 76 -11.85 2.62 12.01
N VAL A 77 -11.12 2.45 13.12
CA VAL A 77 -9.73 2.89 13.26
C VAL A 77 -8.82 2.34 12.17
N ALA A 78 -9.03 1.09 11.72
CA ALA A 78 -8.21 0.49 10.68
C ALA A 78 -8.48 1.15 9.32
N TRP A 79 -9.74 1.45 9.02
CA TRP A 79 -10.10 2.13 7.78
C TRP A 79 -9.67 3.59 7.77
N ASP A 80 -9.90 4.32 8.86
CA ASP A 80 -9.47 5.72 8.99
C ASP A 80 -7.94 5.84 8.78
N PHE A 81 -7.17 4.90 9.36
CA PHE A 81 -5.73 4.78 9.12
C PHE A 81 -5.38 4.50 7.65
N VAL A 82 -6.10 3.58 7.00
CA VAL A 82 -5.89 3.26 5.57
C VAL A 82 -6.19 4.48 4.70
N GLN A 83 -7.25 5.24 4.99
CA GLN A 83 -7.59 6.46 4.24
C GLN A 83 -6.43 7.47 4.28
N GLU A 84 -5.81 7.67 5.46
CA GLU A 84 -4.63 8.55 5.57
C GLU A 84 -3.41 8.01 4.81
N CYS A 85 -3.15 6.70 4.86
CA CYS A 85 -2.12 6.08 4.03
C CYS A 85 -2.36 6.34 2.53
N LEU A 86 -3.58 6.08 2.06
CA LEU A 86 -3.97 6.27 0.65
C LEU A 86 -3.83 7.74 0.23
N MET A 87 -4.18 8.68 1.10
CA MET A 87 -4.00 10.12 0.85
C MET A 87 -2.53 10.50 0.68
N LEU A 88 -1.65 10.02 1.56
CA LEU A 88 -0.22 10.30 1.46
C LEU A 88 0.40 9.66 0.21
N LEU A 89 -0.03 8.45 -0.16
CA LEU A 89 0.42 7.79 -1.39
C LEU A 89 0.00 8.55 -2.66
N LEU A 90 -1.24 9.03 -2.73
CA LEU A 90 -1.68 9.88 -3.85
C LEU A 90 -0.96 11.22 -3.88
N THR A 91 -0.67 11.79 -2.71
CA THR A 91 0.11 13.03 -2.56
C THR A 91 1.51 12.84 -3.12
N LEU A 92 2.17 11.72 -2.78
CA LEU A 92 3.47 11.34 -3.32
C LEU A 92 3.40 11.15 -4.85
N ALA A 93 2.43 10.38 -5.34
CA ALA A 93 2.27 10.14 -6.78
C ALA A 93 2.07 11.45 -7.56
N ARG A 94 1.17 12.32 -7.11
CA ARG A 94 0.94 13.63 -7.75
C ARG A 94 2.20 14.50 -7.75
N HIS A 95 2.95 14.50 -6.65
CA HIS A 95 4.21 15.24 -6.58
C HIS A 95 5.23 14.73 -7.59
N LEU A 96 5.48 13.42 -7.60
CA LEU A 96 6.46 12.81 -8.50
C LEU A 96 6.09 12.95 -9.98
N SER A 97 4.80 12.83 -10.33
CA SER A 97 4.32 13.11 -11.69
C SER A 97 4.65 14.53 -12.13
N ALA A 98 4.36 15.53 -11.28
CA ALA A 98 4.64 16.92 -11.61
C ALA A 98 6.15 17.21 -11.71
N GLU A 99 7.00 16.58 -10.87
CA GLU A 99 8.45 16.72 -10.99
C GLU A 99 8.98 16.07 -12.28
N LEU A 100 8.46 14.90 -12.63
CA LEU A 100 8.85 14.19 -13.85
C LEU A 100 8.45 14.97 -15.11
N GLU A 101 7.26 15.56 -15.15
CA GLU A 101 6.81 16.41 -16.25
C GLU A 101 7.72 17.64 -16.41
N ARG A 102 8.10 18.31 -15.31
CA ARG A 102 9.03 19.45 -15.35
C ARG A 102 10.41 19.05 -15.84
N PHE A 103 10.91 17.90 -15.40
CA PHE A 103 12.20 17.36 -15.84
C PHE A 103 12.20 17.02 -17.34
N GLN A 104 11.12 16.44 -17.85
CA GLN A 104 10.98 16.15 -19.28
C GLN A 104 10.94 17.43 -20.12
N GLN A 105 10.23 18.47 -19.65
CA GLN A 105 10.14 19.77 -20.31
C GLN A 105 11.48 20.52 -20.32
N SER A 106 12.24 20.47 -19.21
CA SER A 106 13.57 21.09 -19.15
C SER A 106 14.58 20.35 -20.02
N SER A 107 14.51 19.01 -20.07
CA SER A 107 15.39 18.21 -20.93
C SER A 107 15.11 18.41 -22.42
N ALA A 108 13.87 18.74 -22.80
CA ALA A 108 13.49 18.97 -24.20
C ALA A 108 13.82 20.38 -24.72
N SER A 109 14.05 21.35 -23.82
CA SER A 109 14.30 22.76 -24.16
C SER A 109 15.78 23.15 -24.23
N VAL A 110 16.69 22.29 -23.77
CA VAL A 110 18.15 22.52 -23.91
C VAL A 110 18.61 22.03 -25.29
N PRO A 111 19.17 22.89 -26.16
CA PRO A 111 19.82 22.45 -27.39
C PRO A 111 20.93 21.47 -27.02
N ALA A 112 21.11 20.39 -27.80
CA ALA A 112 22.15 19.40 -27.57
C ALA A 112 23.55 20.05 -27.66
N GLU A 113 24.01 20.67 -26.57
CA GLU A 113 25.42 21.02 -26.41
C GLU A 113 26.22 19.71 -26.42
N PRO A 114 27.39 19.69 -27.09
CA PRO A 114 28.24 18.52 -27.08
C PRO A 114 28.54 18.14 -25.62
N PRO A 115 28.42 16.86 -25.25
CA PRO A 115 28.56 16.43 -23.86
C PRO A 115 29.92 16.87 -23.33
N ALA A 116 29.93 17.70 -22.29
CA ALA A 116 31.12 17.89 -21.47
C ALA A 116 31.53 16.50 -20.96
N ALA A 117 32.72 16.06 -21.35
CA ALA A 117 33.12 14.64 -21.48
C ALA A 117 33.12 13.78 -20.19
N GLU A 118 32.66 14.27 -19.04
CA GLU A 118 32.74 13.54 -17.77
C GLU A 118 31.53 13.67 -16.83
N ALA A 119 30.48 14.42 -17.18
CA ALA A 119 29.31 14.54 -16.30
C ALA A 119 28.28 13.42 -16.59
N PRO A 120 27.89 12.59 -15.61
CA PRO A 120 26.81 11.62 -15.80
C PRO A 120 25.49 12.34 -16.07
N PRO A 121 24.58 11.74 -16.87
CA PRO A 121 23.27 12.32 -17.12
C PRO A 121 22.52 12.53 -15.81
N PRO A 122 21.75 13.63 -15.68
CA PRO A 122 21.02 13.92 -14.45
C PRO A 122 19.99 12.81 -14.16
N LEU A 123 19.91 12.40 -12.90
CA LEU A 123 18.97 11.39 -12.44
C LEU A 123 17.54 11.90 -12.53
N SER A 124 16.59 11.03 -12.92
CA SER A 124 15.19 11.39 -12.92
C SER A 124 14.68 11.62 -11.49
N PRO A 125 13.75 12.58 -11.29
CA PRO A 125 13.29 12.96 -9.95
C PRO A 125 12.45 11.88 -9.24
N ASP A 126 12.10 10.81 -9.96
CA ASP A 126 11.32 9.68 -9.46
C ASP A 126 12.20 8.49 -9.01
N VAL A 127 13.53 8.63 -9.06
CA VAL A 127 14.47 7.68 -8.46
C VAL A 127 14.44 7.81 -6.94
N LEU A 128 13.81 6.82 -6.30
CA LEU A 128 13.71 6.73 -4.84
C LEU A 128 14.92 6.03 -4.23
N SER A 129 15.44 6.57 -3.12
CA SER A 129 16.48 5.91 -2.33
C SER A 129 15.99 4.63 -1.66
N VAL A 130 16.91 3.77 -1.21
CA VAL A 130 16.55 2.51 -0.52
C VAL A 130 15.69 2.77 0.73
N ALA A 131 16.01 3.80 1.51
CA ALA A 131 15.23 4.18 2.68
C ALA A 131 13.80 4.65 2.30
N GLN A 132 13.68 5.38 1.19
CA GLN A 132 12.39 5.86 0.67
C GLN A 132 11.53 4.70 0.15
N GLN A 133 12.13 3.75 -0.58
CA GLN A 133 11.45 2.54 -1.03
C GLN A 133 10.98 1.66 0.14
N LYS A 134 11.76 1.60 1.24
CA LYS A 134 11.37 0.89 2.46
C LYS A 134 10.17 1.55 3.14
N ALA A 135 10.17 2.88 3.27
CA ALA A 135 9.03 3.63 3.80
C ALA A 135 7.75 3.38 2.98
N LEU A 136 7.87 3.44 1.65
CA LEU A 136 6.77 3.14 0.73
C LEU A 136 6.29 1.69 0.85
N SER A 137 7.21 0.73 0.93
CA SER A 137 6.87 -0.69 1.10
C SER A 137 6.12 -0.93 2.41
N SER A 138 6.55 -0.31 3.51
CA SER A 138 5.86 -0.38 4.80
C SER A 138 4.41 0.14 4.69
N ALA A 139 4.22 1.30 4.07
CA ALA A 139 2.89 1.87 3.85
C ALA A 139 1.99 0.96 3.02
N LEU A 140 2.53 0.42 1.92
CA LEU A 140 1.80 -0.51 1.06
C LEU A 140 1.43 -1.81 1.79
N GLN A 141 2.30 -2.33 2.65
CA GLN A 141 1.99 -3.50 3.48
C GLN A 141 0.81 -3.24 4.41
N PHE A 142 0.74 -2.07 5.05
CA PHE A 142 -0.43 -1.70 5.85
C PHE A 142 -1.69 -1.52 5.00
N VAL A 143 -1.61 -0.79 3.88
CA VAL A 143 -2.74 -0.57 2.96
C VAL A 143 -3.29 -1.89 2.45
N VAL A 144 -2.43 -2.84 2.08
CA VAL A 144 -2.86 -4.15 1.58
C VAL A 144 -3.42 -4.98 2.73
N SER A 145 -2.78 -4.97 3.89
CA SER A 145 -3.20 -5.78 5.04
C SER A 145 -4.49 -5.31 5.69
N LEU A 146 -4.77 -4.00 5.70
CA LEU A 146 -5.94 -3.40 6.34
C LEU A 146 -7.02 -2.98 5.34
N GLY A 147 -6.63 -2.63 4.10
CA GLY A 147 -7.51 -2.00 3.11
C GLY A 147 -7.84 -2.86 1.89
N LEU A 148 -7.17 -3.99 1.68
CA LEU A 148 -7.48 -4.96 0.61
C LEU A 148 -7.89 -6.31 1.19
N CYS A 149 -6.94 -7.00 1.84
CA CYS A 149 -7.09 -8.39 2.25
C CYS A 149 -8.32 -8.67 3.13
N PRO A 150 -8.73 -7.81 4.08
CA PRO A 150 -9.91 -8.07 4.90
C PRO A 150 -11.23 -8.05 4.13
N TYR A 151 -11.25 -7.40 2.97
CA TYR A 151 -12.44 -7.23 2.13
C TYR A 151 -12.48 -8.24 0.98
N LEU A 152 -11.46 -9.09 0.84
CA LEU A 152 -11.47 -10.19 -0.11
C LEU A 152 -12.37 -11.32 0.40
N ALA A 153 -13.19 -11.87 -0.49
CA ALA A 153 -14.08 -12.98 -0.19
C ALA A 153 -13.28 -14.24 0.19
N PRO A 154 -13.82 -15.13 1.04
CA PRO A 154 -13.17 -16.40 1.34
C PRO A 154 -12.85 -17.20 0.06
N GLY A 155 -11.59 -17.62 -0.09
CA GLY A 155 -11.11 -18.31 -1.29
C GLY A 155 -10.57 -17.39 -2.39
N VAL A 156 -10.66 -16.07 -2.22
CA VAL A 156 -10.05 -15.08 -3.13
C VAL A 156 -8.76 -14.55 -2.49
N GLY A 157 -7.60 -14.86 -3.08
CA GLY A 157 -6.29 -14.47 -2.55
C GLY A 157 -5.84 -15.30 -1.32
N LEU A 158 -4.68 -14.93 -0.75
CA LEU A 158 -4.12 -15.61 0.42
C LEU A 158 -4.55 -14.89 1.71
N PRO A 159 -5.25 -15.53 2.66
CA PRO A 159 -5.65 -14.89 3.92
C PRO A 159 -4.46 -14.36 4.72
N LEU A 160 -4.65 -13.26 5.47
CA LEU A 160 -3.60 -12.62 6.26
C LEU A 160 -2.99 -13.55 7.30
N ALA A 161 -3.79 -14.40 7.94
CA ALA A 161 -3.29 -15.41 8.89
C ALA A 161 -2.27 -16.38 8.30
N HIS A 162 -2.28 -16.59 6.98
CA HIS A 162 -1.33 -17.46 6.29
C HIS A 162 -0.08 -16.73 5.80
N ARG A 163 -0.03 -15.39 5.93
CA ARG A 163 1.10 -14.56 5.48
C ARG A 163 2.09 -14.28 6.61
N SER A 164 1.58 -14.00 7.80
CA SER A 164 2.43 -13.73 8.97
C SER A 164 1.66 -13.86 10.28
N ALA A 165 2.41 -14.04 11.37
CA ALA A 165 1.85 -14.02 12.72
C ALA A 165 1.21 -12.66 13.06
N PHE A 166 1.75 -11.56 12.51
CA PHE A 166 1.14 -10.24 12.61
C PHE A 166 -0.17 -10.15 11.82
N GLY A 167 -0.21 -10.71 10.61
CA GLY A 167 -1.42 -10.79 9.79
C GLY A 167 -2.57 -11.53 10.47
N ALA A 168 -2.28 -12.57 11.26
CA ALA A 168 -3.28 -13.28 12.06
C ALA A 168 -3.91 -12.39 13.15
N LYS A 169 -3.12 -11.48 13.75
CA LYS A 169 -3.61 -10.51 14.75
C LYS A 169 -4.49 -9.43 14.09
N VAL A 170 -4.02 -8.90 12.96
CA VAL A 170 -4.72 -7.87 12.19
C VAL A 170 -6.02 -8.39 11.58
N GLN A 171 -6.06 -9.64 11.12
CA GLN A 171 -7.27 -10.21 10.53
C GLN A 171 -8.47 -10.16 11.49
N LYS A 172 -8.23 -10.41 12.78
CA LYS A 172 -9.30 -10.37 13.80
C LYS A 172 -9.82 -8.95 14.06
N LEU A 173 -8.94 -7.95 13.99
CA LEU A 173 -9.32 -6.53 14.08
C LEU A 173 -10.32 -6.14 12.98
N CYS A 174 -10.10 -6.63 11.76
CA CYS A 174 -10.91 -6.28 10.59
C CYS A 174 -12.16 -7.17 10.40
N CYS A 175 -12.31 -8.28 11.13
CA CYS A 175 -13.49 -9.15 11.08
C CYS A 175 -14.74 -8.58 11.78
N ARG A 176 -14.67 -7.35 12.31
CA ARG A 176 -15.84 -6.64 12.85
C ARG A 176 -16.79 -6.25 11.72
N THR A 177 -18.06 -5.95 12.02
CA THR A 177 -19.05 -5.56 11.01
C THR A 177 -18.56 -4.34 10.21
N VAL A 178 -18.01 -4.59 9.03
CA VAL A 178 -17.48 -3.56 8.14
C VAL A 178 -18.64 -2.91 7.39
N GLN A 179 -18.75 -1.59 7.48
CA GLN A 179 -19.65 -0.85 6.59
C GLN A 179 -19.04 -0.78 5.19
N GLU A 180 -19.84 -1.13 4.18
CA GLU A 180 -19.50 -0.98 2.76
C GLU A 180 -18.18 -1.68 2.32
N PRO A 181 -17.96 -2.97 2.64
CA PRO A 181 -16.69 -3.66 2.39
C PRO A 181 -16.28 -3.63 0.91
N ARG A 182 -17.25 -3.76 -0.01
CA ARG A 182 -17.02 -3.71 -1.45
C ARG A 182 -16.57 -2.33 -1.93
N ARG A 183 -17.14 -1.26 -1.36
CA ARG A 183 -16.75 0.13 -1.68
C ARG A 183 -15.35 0.47 -1.16
N ARG A 184 -15.00 -0.01 0.03
CA ARG A 184 -13.65 0.12 0.59
C ARG A 184 -12.62 -0.63 -0.24
N LEU A 185 -12.91 -1.87 -0.63
CA LEU A 185 -12.08 -2.66 -1.54
C LEU A 185 -11.86 -1.95 -2.88
N PHE A 186 -12.94 -1.42 -3.48
CA PHE A 186 -12.87 -0.66 -4.73
C PHE A 186 -12.00 0.59 -4.59
N THR A 187 -12.18 1.34 -3.52
CA THR A 187 -11.42 2.57 -3.24
C THR A 187 -9.93 2.27 -3.12
N THR A 188 -9.56 1.31 -2.27
CA THR A 188 -8.16 0.91 -2.09
C THR A 188 -7.54 0.44 -3.40
N THR A 189 -8.24 -0.42 -4.13
CA THR A 189 -7.77 -0.95 -5.43
C THR A 189 -7.55 0.17 -6.44
N THR A 190 -8.52 1.09 -6.55
CA THR A 190 -8.47 2.22 -7.49
C THR A 190 -7.33 3.17 -7.16
N VAL A 191 -7.12 3.47 -5.88
CA VAL A 191 -6.01 4.34 -5.46
C VAL A 191 -4.67 3.68 -5.74
N LEU A 192 -4.50 2.39 -5.45
CA LEU A 192 -3.26 1.66 -5.74
C LEU A 192 -2.97 1.63 -7.25
N LEU A 193 -3.99 1.47 -8.10
CA LEU A 193 -3.83 1.58 -9.54
C LEU A 193 -3.40 2.99 -10.00
N LYS A 194 -3.97 4.04 -9.40
CA LYS A 194 -3.56 5.43 -9.67
C LYS A 194 -2.11 5.68 -9.25
N VAL A 195 -1.70 5.17 -8.10
CA VAL A 195 -0.31 5.25 -7.62
C VAL A 195 0.63 4.49 -8.56
N ALA A 196 0.22 3.31 -9.02
CA ALA A 196 0.97 2.48 -9.96
C ALA A 196 0.95 3.00 -11.42
N ALA A 197 0.31 4.14 -11.70
CA ALA A 197 0.42 4.78 -13.01
C ALA A 197 1.84 5.34 -13.25
N LEU A 198 2.56 5.67 -12.18
CA LEU A 198 3.98 6.05 -12.24
C LEU A 198 4.86 4.79 -12.21
N PRO A 199 5.74 4.54 -13.19
CA PRO A 199 6.54 3.31 -13.28
C PRO A 199 7.38 3.01 -12.03
N SER A 200 8.02 4.02 -11.44
CA SER A 200 8.84 3.91 -10.23
C SER A 200 8.03 3.45 -9.02
N LEU A 201 6.79 3.91 -8.86
CA LEU A 201 5.87 3.45 -7.82
C LEU A 201 5.24 2.09 -8.16
N ALA A 202 4.94 1.86 -9.45
CA ALA A 202 4.37 0.62 -9.95
C ALA A 202 5.28 -0.58 -9.65
N ALA A 203 6.60 -0.41 -9.79
CA ALA A 203 7.57 -1.42 -9.43
C ALA A 203 7.42 -1.87 -7.97
N VAL A 204 7.31 -0.94 -7.03
CA VAL A 204 7.17 -1.28 -5.60
C VAL A 204 5.81 -1.93 -5.31
N VAL A 205 4.73 -1.42 -5.92
CA VAL A 205 3.37 -1.95 -5.77
C VAL A 205 3.26 -3.37 -6.30
N PHE A 206 3.67 -3.61 -7.54
CA PHE A 206 3.47 -4.91 -8.20
C PHE A 206 4.44 -5.99 -7.74
N MET A 207 5.67 -5.64 -7.35
CA MET A 207 6.63 -6.64 -6.87
C MET A 207 6.14 -7.38 -5.62
N GLN A 208 5.39 -6.71 -4.74
CA GLN A 208 4.95 -7.29 -3.47
C GLN A 208 3.45 -7.62 -3.43
N HIS A 209 2.61 -6.88 -4.17
CA HIS A 209 1.16 -6.90 -3.96
C HIS A 209 0.34 -7.15 -5.23
N LEU A 210 0.98 -7.61 -6.31
CA LEU A 210 0.29 -7.92 -7.56
C LEU A 210 -0.84 -8.95 -7.35
N ASN A 211 -0.61 -10.00 -6.58
CA ASN A 211 -1.61 -11.05 -6.35
C ASN A 211 -2.88 -10.51 -5.71
N ASP A 212 -2.70 -9.61 -4.75
CA ASP A 212 -3.79 -9.01 -3.98
C ASP A 212 -4.61 -8.07 -4.85
N LEU A 213 -3.92 -7.29 -5.69
CA LEU A 213 -4.56 -6.42 -6.67
C LEU A 213 -5.32 -7.21 -7.75
N MET A 214 -4.74 -8.30 -8.28
CA MET A 214 -5.45 -9.15 -9.23
C MET A 214 -6.66 -9.81 -8.58
N ALA A 215 -6.52 -10.33 -7.35
CA ALA A 215 -7.61 -10.94 -6.61
C ALA A 215 -8.75 -9.93 -6.36
N ALA A 216 -8.41 -8.71 -5.94
CA ALA A 216 -9.38 -7.64 -5.75
C ALA A 216 -10.07 -7.26 -7.06
N LEU A 217 -9.34 -7.07 -8.16
CA LEU A 217 -9.93 -6.74 -9.46
C LEU A 217 -10.81 -7.86 -10.02
N CYS A 218 -10.42 -9.12 -9.83
CA CYS A 218 -11.25 -10.27 -10.16
C CYS A 218 -12.55 -10.25 -9.37
N GLN A 219 -12.48 -10.03 -8.06
CA GLN A 219 -13.65 -9.95 -7.20
C GLN A 219 -14.56 -8.78 -7.60
N LEU A 220 -14.01 -7.56 -7.69
CA LEU A 220 -14.75 -6.35 -8.02
C LEU A 220 -15.40 -6.43 -9.41
N GLY A 221 -14.70 -7.01 -10.39
CA GLY A 221 -15.17 -7.10 -11.77
C GLY A 221 -16.13 -8.25 -12.04
N TYR A 222 -15.99 -9.40 -11.38
CA TYR A 222 -16.72 -10.63 -11.76
C TYR A 222 -17.57 -11.24 -10.63
N GLN A 223 -17.42 -10.81 -9.39
CA GLN A 223 -18.34 -11.23 -8.34
C GLN A 223 -19.71 -10.56 -8.56
N THR A 224 -20.69 -11.36 -8.95
CA THR A 224 -22.10 -10.96 -8.90
C THR A 224 -22.58 -11.14 -7.47
N GLU A 225 -22.89 -10.05 -6.78
CA GLU A 225 -23.55 -10.15 -5.48
C GLU A 225 -24.94 -10.78 -5.71
N CYS A 226 -25.18 -11.94 -5.08
CA CYS A 226 -26.50 -12.56 -5.11
C CYS A 226 -27.47 -11.67 -4.33
N VAL A 227 -28.20 -10.83 -5.06
CA VAL A 227 -29.26 -9.95 -4.56
C VAL A 227 -30.24 -10.77 -3.72
N LYS A 228 -30.17 -10.64 -2.39
CA LYS A 228 -31.23 -11.05 -1.49
C LYS A 228 -32.00 -9.81 -1.03
N GLY A 229 -32.78 -9.26 -1.98
CA GLY A 229 -34.05 -8.57 -1.73
C GLY A 229 -34.09 -7.49 -0.64
N SER A 230 -33.43 -6.36 -0.86
CA SER A 230 -33.81 -5.08 -0.24
C SER A 230 -33.36 -3.90 -1.11
N ASP A 231 -34.26 -2.94 -1.36
CA ASP A 231 -33.97 -1.74 -2.15
C ASP A 231 -32.94 -0.78 -1.50
N ALA A 232 -32.57 -1.02 -0.23
CA ALA A 232 -31.54 -0.27 0.47
C ALA A 232 -30.10 -0.70 0.13
N GLU A 233 -29.89 -1.90 -0.43
CA GLU A 233 -28.55 -2.42 -0.79
C GLU A 233 -28.03 -1.88 -2.13
N LYS A 234 -28.91 -1.41 -3.02
CA LYS A 234 -28.54 -0.88 -4.35
C LYS A 234 -27.66 0.38 -4.31
N VAL A 235 -27.64 1.11 -3.19
CA VAL A 235 -26.81 2.33 -3.02
C VAL A 235 -25.37 1.97 -2.62
N LEU A 236 -25.15 0.74 -2.11
CA LEU A 236 -23.85 0.22 -1.67
C LEU A 236 -23.14 -0.61 -2.75
N GLU A 237 -23.85 -0.92 -3.83
CA GLU A 237 -23.35 -1.69 -4.95
C GLU A 237 -22.53 -0.81 -5.89
N LEU A 238 -21.38 -1.33 -6.34
CA LEU A 238 -20.58 -0.68 -7.38
C LEU A 238 -21.38 -0.60 -8.67
N SER A 239 -21.23 0.52 -9.39
CA SER A 239 -21.91 0.70 -10.67
C SER A 239 -21.40 -0.30 -11.72
N ALA A 240 -22.21 -0.53 -12.77
CA ALA A 240 -21.79 -1.40 -13.87
C ALA A 240 -20.54 -0.86 -14.57
N GLU A 241 -20.39 0.46 -14.64
CA GLU A 241 -19.22 1.16 -15.17
C GLU A 241 -17.99 0.93 -14.29
N GLU A 242 -18.13 1.01 -12.96
CA GLU A 242 -17.03 0.73 -12.02
C GLU A 242 -16.56 -0.73 -12.12
N CYS A 243 -17.49 -1.68 -12.21
CA CYS A 243 -17.16 -3.08 -12.42
C CYS A 243 -16.45 -3.31 -13.77
N GLN A 244 -16.91 -2.64 -14.82
CA GLN A 244 -16.29 -2.71 -16.14
C GLN A 244 -14.87 -2.10 -16.13
N ALA A 245 -14.67 -0.97 -15.46
CA ALA A 245 -13.36 -0.37 -15.26
C ALA A 245 -12.39 -1.32 -14.55
N CYS A 246 -12.85 -2.06 -13.52
CA CYS A 246 -12.05 -3.09 -12.87
C CYS A 246 -11.65 -4.22 -13.83
N ARG A 247 -12.56 -4.67 -14.71
CA ARG A 247 -12.25 -5.70 -15.72
C ARG A 247 -11.20 -5.21 -16.73
N GLU A 248 -11.29 -3.95 -17.14
CA GLU A 248 -10.35 -3.35 -18.07
C GLU A 248 -8.97 -3.14 -17.44
N ALA A 249 -8.93 -2.67 -16.19
CA ALA A 249 -7.70 -2.57 -15.41
C ALA A 249 -7.01 -3.94 -15.27
N LEU A 250 -7.77 -5.00 -14.94
CA LEU A 250 -7.24 -6.36 -14.88
C LEU A 250 -6.66 -6.81 -16.23
N LYS A 251 -7.39 -6.59 -17.34
CA LYS A 251 -6.91 -6.93 -18.69
C LYS A 251 -5.62 -6.17 -19.03
N GLY A 252 -5.53 -4.89 -18.65
CA GLY A 252 -4.33 -4.07 -18.81
C GLY A 252 -3.14 -4.64 -18.04
N LEU A 253 -3.33 -4.99 -16.77
CA LEU A 253 -2.28 -5.61 -15.95
C LEU A 253 -1.79 -6.93 -16.54
N LEU A 254 -2.70 -7.84 -16.91
CA LEU A 254 -2.34 -9.15 -17.47
C LEU A 254 -1.60 -9.06 -18.81
N ARG A 255 -1.83 -8.00 -19.59
CA ARG A 255 -1.12 -7.75 -20.85
C ARG A 255 0.29 -7.22 -20.63
N ASN A 256 0.48 -6.41 -19.59
CA ASN A 256 1.74 -5.69 -19.34
C ASN A 256 2.71 -6.46 -18.44
N ILE A 257 2.24 -7.51 -17.76
CA ILE A 257 3.07 -8.31 -16.86
C ILE A 257 3.56 -9.55 -17.61
N TYR A 258 4.83 -9.90 -17.40
CA TYR A 258 5.46 -11.07 -18.00
C TYR A 258 4.62 -12.32 -17.74
N GLN A 259 4.17 -12.98 -18.83
CA GLN A 259 3.19 -14.08 -18.76
C GLN A 259 3.57 -15.20 -17.80
N PRO A 260 4.86 -15.62 -17.68
CA PRO A 260 5.26 -16.60 -16.67
C PRO A 260 5.00 -16.18 -15.21
N ILE A 261 5.14 -14.89 -14.88
CA ILE A 261 4.79 -14.37 -13.55
C ILE A 261 3.27 -14.44 -13.37
N VAL A 262 2.51 -14.02 -14.38
CA VAL A 262 1.03 -14.11 -14.34
C VAL A 262 0.59 -15.56 -14.14
N ILE A 263 1.16 -16.51 -14.88
CA ILE A 263 0.85 -17.94 -14.75
C ILE A 263 1.22 -18.44 -13.35
N GLN A 264 2.40 -18.10 -12.82
CA GLN A 264 2.80 -18.51 -11.47
C GLN A 264 1.83 -17.98 -10.40
N GLN A 265 1.41 -16.72 -10.52
CA GLN A 265 0.50 -16.11 -9.57
C GLN A 265 -0.95 -16.61 -9.72
N LEU A 266 -1.41 -16.84 -10.96
CA LEU A 266 -2.70 -17.48 -11.23
C LEU A 266 -2.72 -18.94 -10.74
N LEU A 267 -1.60 -19.66 -10.86
CA LEU A 267 -1.45 -21.01 -10.29
C LEU A 267 -1.48 -20.97 -8.76
N LEU A 268 -0.94 -19.94 -8.12
CA LEU A 268 -1.06 -19.73 -6.67
C LEU A 268 -2.50 -19.43 -6.26
N LEU A 269 -3.26 -18.70 -7.09
CA LEU A 269 -4.68 -18.42 -6.88
C LEU A 269 -5.58 -19.65 -7.12
N GLN A 270 -5.25 -20.50 -8.10
CA GLN A 270 -6.00 -21.72 -8.45
C GLN A 270 -5.70 -22.88 -7.51
N ASN A 271 -4.48 -22.95 -6.97
CA ASN A 271 -4.14 -23.88 -5.90
C ASN A 271 -4.55 -23.24 -4.56
N GLY A 272 -5.80 -23.47 -4.14
CA GLY A 272 -6.21 -23.27 -2.74
C GLY A 272 -5.22 -23.95 -1.76
N PRO A 273 -5.25 -23.65 -0.45
CA PRO A 273 -4.14 -23.81 0.51
C PRO A 273 -3.62 -25.26 0.66
N LYS A 274 -2.95 -25.77 -0.36
CA LYS A 274 -2.07 -26.91 -0.31
C LYS A 274 -0.72 -26.32 0.00
N LYS A 275 -0.33 -26.40 1.28
CA LYS A 275 0.98 -26.01 1.83
C LYS A 275 2.07 -25.89 0.76
N VAL A 276 2.22 -24.71 0.15
CA VAL A 276 3.39 -24.41 -0.69
C VAL A 276 4.45 -23.93 0.28
N SER A 277 5.01 -24.90 1.00
CA SER A 277 6.23 -24.74 1.79
C SER A 277 7.42 -24.76 0.84
N ILE A 278 7.47 -23.91 -0.18
CA ILE A 278 8.66 -23.85 -1.03
C ILE A 278 8.89 -22.41 -1.53
N TYR A 279 10.07 -21.89 -1.19
CA TYR A 279 10.75 -20.68 -1.71
C TYR A 279 10.45 -19.30 -1.08
N LEU A 280 10.56 -19.16 0.24
CA LEU A 280 10.97 -17.86 0.85
C LEU A 280 12.03 -17.98 1.96
N GLN A 281 12.63 -19.16 2.15
CA GLN A 281 13.73 -19.34 3.12
C GLN A 281 15.12 -18.97 2.59
N HIS A 282 15.28 -18.61 1.32
CA HIS A 282 16.61 -18.44 0.71
C HIS A 282 17.11 -16.98 0.59
N TYR A 283 16.37 -15.98 1.08
CA TYR A 283 16.87 -14.59 1.15
C TYR A 283 17.03 -14.06 2.58
N ALA A 284 16.84 -14.91 3.60
CA ALA A 284 17.00 -14.53 5.01
C ALA A 284 18.34 -14.97 5.64
N THR A 285 19.33 -15.39 4.84
CA THR A 285 20.68 -15.72 5.35
C THR A 285 21.76 -15.14 4.46
N CYS A 286 21.82 -13.81 4.40
CA CYS A 286 23.01 -13.08 3.97
C CYS A 286 23.12 -11.84 4.85
N GLU A 287 23.64 -12.01 6.06
CA GLU A 287 24.57 -11.07 6.73
C GLU A 287 24.98 -11.59 8.12
N PHE A 288 26.24 -11.31 8.47
CA PHE A 288 26.94 -11.53 9.75
C PHE A 288 27.47 -12.94 10.07
N ARG A 289 28.68 -13.21 9.56
CA ARG A 289 29.68 -14.01 10.27
C ARG A 289 31.08 -13.41 10.13
N ASP A 290 31.26 -12.23 10.72
CA ASP A 290 32.53 -11.85 11.37
C ASP A 290 32.34 -12.24 12.84
N GLY A 291 33.19 -13.04 13.49
CA GLY A 291 34.62 -12.83 13.59
C GLY A 291 34.91 -12.54 15.07
N THR A 292 34.97 -13.58 15.90
CA THR A 292 35.64 -13.51 17.21
C THR A 292 35.93 -14.93 17.69
N ASP A 293 37.13 -15.35 17.34
CA ASP A 293 37.85 -16.49 17.89
C ASP A 293 38.44 -16.08 19.24
N ALA A 294 38.21 -16.83 20.31
CA ALA A 294 39.17 -17.01 21.40
C ALA A 294 38.70 -18.05 22.46
N ARG A 295 39.28 -19.25 22.32
CA ARG A 295 39.88 -20.08 23.39
C ARG A 295 38.97 -20.62 24.52
N LYS A 296 38.71 -21.93 24.45
CA LYS A 296 38.74 -22.81 25.61
C LYS A 296 39.62 -24.03 25.31
N TYR A 297 40.82 -24.03 25.88
CA TYR A 297 41.56 -25.23 26.25
C TYR A 297 41.71 -25.19 27.78
N GLN A 298 41.50 -26.36 28.39
CA GLN A 298 41.43 -26.70 29.82
C GLN A 298 40.05 -26.56 30.46
#